data_AF-A0A2T4V1X7-F1
#
_entry.id   AF-A0A2T4V1X7-F1
#
_cell.length_a   1.000
_cell.length_b   1.000
_cell.length_c   1.000
_cell.angle_alpha   90.00
_cell.angle_beta   90.00
_cell.angle_gamma   90.00
#
_symmetry.space_group_name_H-M   'P 1'
#
loop_
_entity.id
_entity.type
_entity.pdbx_description
1 polymer ?
#
loop_
_entity_poly.entity_id
_entity_poly.type
_entity_poly.pdbx_seq_one_letter_code
_entity_poly.pdbx_strand_id
1 'polypeptide(L)'
;MANYKVKLSPAPDGHEIPPLLTEFGAWLGNQPHGTLSGFDVLEAEAIPKEWSPEKADRLRRDAFAFLHLPDGSLLVLVNTGAKAPPAIALLGSEGEVRTVANSLEEFLKLWSQGETGIHELDDEEGASGRKALAAWLKEKKVKAPKAKDFDFAAWLDGEAPVPAAAQAVAAPAFQPTEVMKQLGPKAQRLASVLGRRADSPEVIAYVTEVLGKKVPQSTNENNDSANVSAPKLGVELVFSHDVLNEAFPPIPKTSKTFIPYVTHTWVKEKIGETILGVPWKASSEEEVTKVLGAPTGRTAAFADEDELTVAFWAYALDTSGHVWLTLEFDDGLSVTVSVKRARELEQHPNVTTGLFVAYAATRGLLDASRFAAHRELLDAVSKRQARGSELVKRALPRGLWDDHLRDAPGLRTLAYRWFHNMNGLWMTADLKEMLGKRAGPFGHDEPVLDEDTWDAVDKAAPLLDKRFAAWLPK
;
A
#
# COMPACT_ATOMS: atom_id res chain seq x y z
N MET A 1 3.53 15.97 -37.15
CA MET A 1 3.83 15.97 -35.70
C MET A 1 5.33 16.17 -35.56
N ALA A 2 5.79 16.90 -34.53
CA ALA A 2 7.21 16.99 -34.24
C ALA A 2 7.72 15.63 -33.76
N ASN A 3 9.00 15.31 -34.00
CA ASN A 3 9.64 14.15 -33.38
C ASN A 3 10.14 14.49 -31.97
N TYR A 4 10.46 13.47 -31.16
CA TYR A 4 11.09 13.68 -29.86
C TYR A 4 12.41 14.45 -29.98
N LYS A 5 12.67 15.32 -28.99
CA LYS A 5 13.96 16.00 -28.86
C LYS A 5 14.93 15.13 -28.07
N VAL A 6 16.20 15.12 -28.45
CA VAL A 6 17.24 14.31 -27.81
C VAL A 6 18.49 15.15 -27.58
N LYS A 7 18.96 15.21 -26.33
CA LYS A 7 20.17 15.93 -25.91
C LYS A 7 20.99 15.09 -24.94
N LEU A 8 21.66 14.07 -25.48
CA LEU A 8 22.55 13.20 -24.71
C LEU A 8 24.01 13.64 -24.81
N SER A 9 24.31 14.93 -24.99
CA SER A 9 25.68 15.43 -25.04
C SER A 9 25.72 16.93 -24.72
N PRO A 10 26.64 17.38 -23.84
CA PRO A 10 27.63 16.59 -23.08
C PRO A 10 26.99 15.76 -21.95
N ALA A 11 27.72 14.75 -21.44
CA ALA A 11 27.32 14.07 -20.21
C ALA A 11 27.53 14.99 -19.00
N PRO A 12 26.72 14.86 -17.92
CA PRO A 12 26.98 15.55 -16.67
C PRO A 12 28.35 15.19 -16.08
N ASP A 13 28.97 16.13 -15.35
CA ASP A 13 30.31 15.97 -14.80
C ASP A 13 30.46 14.67 -13.99
N GLY A 14 31.47 13.87 -14.33
CA GLY A 14 31.75 12.60 -13.65
C GLY A 14 30.96 11.39 -14.17
N HIS A 15 30.09 11.57 -15.17
CA HIS A 15 29.28 10.50 -15.77
C HIS A 15 29.66 10.18 -17.20
N GLU A 16 29.37 8.95 -17.60
CA GLU A 16 29.44 8.50 -18.99
C GLU A 16 28.04 8.09 -19.46
N ILE A 17 27.68 8.50 -20.68
CA ILE A 17 26.40 8.11 -21.28
C ILE A 17 26.56 6.72 -21.89
N PRO A 18 25.74 5.73 -21.49
CA PRO A 18 25.82 4.39 -22.06
C PRO A 18 25.63 4.41 -23.58
N PRO A 19 26.42 3.64 -24.36
CA PRO A 19 26.26 3.56 -25.81
C PRO A 19 24.82 3.19 -26.22
N LEU A 20 24.18 2.30 -25.47
CA LEU A 20 22.78 1.93 -25.70
C LEU A 20 21.81 3.11 -25.53
N LEU A 21 22.05 4.02 -24.58
CA LEU A 21 21.24 5.21 -24.39
C LEU A 21 21.40 6.17 -25.57
N THR A 22 22.62 6.32 -26.09
CA THR A 22 22.89 7.10 -27.31
C THR A 22 22.19 6.51 -28.53
N GLU A 23 22.28 5.18 -28.74
CA GLU A 23 21.61 4.50 -29.85
C GLU A 23 20.09 4.58 -29.74
N PHE A 24 19.55 4.43 -28.53
CA PHE A 24 18.13 4.61 -28.26
C PHE A 24 17.69 6.05 -28.55
N GLY A 25 18.45 7.05 -28.10
CA GLY A 25 18.18 8.45 -28.41
C GLY A 25 18.16 8.73 -29.91
N ALA A 26 19.14 8.21 -30.66
CA ALA A 26 19.14 8.36 -32.13
C ALA A 26 17.90 7.73 -32.80
N TRP A 27 17.42 6.59 -32.29
CA TRP A 27 16.18 5.98 -32.76
C TRP A 27 14.93 6.78 -32.36
N LEU A 28 14.87 7.23 -31.11
CA LEU A 28 13.76 7.98 -30.53
C LEU A 28 13.54 9.33 -31.24
N GLY A 29 14.62 10.02 -31.62
CA GLY A 29 14.55 11.27 -32.39
C GLY A 29 13.94 11.13 -33.79
N ASN A 30 13.75 9.90 -34.27
CA ASN A 30 13.02 9.61 -35.51
C ASN A 30 11.55 9.22 -35.27
N GLN A 31 11.11 9.10 -34.02
CA GLN A 31 9.73 8.78 -33.68
C GLN A 31 8.90 10.06 -33.49
N PRO A 32 7.63 10.08 -33.92
CA PRO A 32 6.72 11.17 -33.60
C PRO A 32 6.53 11.33 -32.09
N HIS A 33 6.51 12.56 -31.62
CA HIS A 33 6.21 12.88 -30.23
C HIS A 33 4.84 12.31 -29.81
N GLY A 34 4.74 11.84 -28.56
CA GLY A 34 3.53 11.21 -28.00
C GLY A 34 3.37 9.72 -28.33
N THR A 35 4.27 9.11 -29.12
CA THR A 35 4.16 7.69 -29.48
C THR A 35 4.66 6.73 -28.40
N LEU A 36 5.45 7.20 -27.44
CA LEU A 36 5.95 6.39 -26.32
C LEU A 36 5.62 6.97 -24.94
N SER A 37 5.19 8.23 -24.88
CA SER A 37 4.71 9.01 -23.73
C SER A 37 4.72 10.51 -24.09
N GLY A 38 4.08 11.36 -23.28
CA GLY A 38 3.99 12.82 -23.46
C GLY A 38 5.20 13.64 -23.04
N PHE A 39 6.39 13.05 -22.82
CA PHE A 39 7.58 13.79 -22.44
C PHE A 39 8.21 14.57 -23.62
N ASP A 40 8.74 15.76 -23.34
CA ASP A 40 9.24 16.67 -24.37
C ASP A 40 10.65 16.33 -24.87
N VAL A 41 11.51 15.78 -24.01
CA VAL A 41 12.93 15.62 -24.28
C VAL A 41 13.55 14.43 -23.54
N LEU A 42 14.44 13.72 -24.25
CA LEU A 42 15.39 12.76 -23.67
C LEU A 42 16.74 13.48 -23.52
N GLU A 43 17.12 13.89 -22.32
CA GLU A 43 18.34 14.67 -22.09
C GLU A 43 19.10 14.22 -20.85
N ALA A 44 20.43 14.21 -20.94
CA ALA A 44 21.30 13.82 -19.83
C ALA A 44 21.65 15.05 -18.98
N GLU A 45 21.06 15.17 -17.79
CA GLU A 45 21.21 16.33 -16.92
C GLU A 45 21.56 15.94 -15.48
N ALA A 46 22.25 16.86 -14.80
CA ALA A 46 22.48 16.73 -13.37
C ALA A 46 21.15 16.86 -12.62
N ILE A 47 20.90 15.94 -11.68
CA ILE A 47 19.67 15.93 -10.88
C ILE A 47 19.54 17.27 -10.11
N PRO A 48 18.41 17.99 -10.17
CA PRO A 48 18.23 19.27 -9.47
C PRO A 48 18.49 19.15 -7.96
N LYS A 49 19.15 20.15 -7.35
CA LYS A 49 19.41 20.12 -5.89
C LYS A 49 18.11 20.28 -5.11
N GLU A 50 17.17 20.99 -5.71
CA GLU A 50 15.84 21.32 -5.22
C GLU A 50 14.98 20.06 -5.05
N TRP A 51 15.28 18.99 -5.80
CA TRP A 51 14.58 17.71 -5.66
C TRP A 51 14.80 17.10 -4.26
N SER A 52 16.05 17.12 -3.76
CA SER A 52 16.34 16.78 -2.36
C SER A 52 17.70 17.36 -1.94
N PRO A 53 17.73 18.46 -1.19
CA PRO A 53 18.99 19.10 -0.78
C PRO A 53 19.90 18.18 0.02
N GLU A 54 19.34 17.32 0.87
CA GLU A 54 20.07 16.39 1.73
C GLU A 54 20.72 15.24 0.94
N LYS A 55 20.09 14.83 -0.17
CA LYS A 55 20.54 13.68 -0.99
C LYS A 55 21.28 14.10 -2.27
N ALA A 56 21.29 15.41 -2.57
CA ALA A 56 21.77 15.97 -3.83
C ALA A 56 23.23 15.60 -4.16
N ASP A 57 24.13 15.63 -3.17
CA ASP A 57 25.55 15.32 -3.40
C ASP A 57 25.75 13.85 -3.80
N ARG A 58 25.00 12.93 -3.17
CA ARG A 58 25.05 11.50 -3.50
C ARG A 58 24.42 11.24 -4.87
N LEU A 59 23.24 11.80 -5.11
CA LEU A 59 22.52 11.68 -6.38
C LEU A 59 23.36 12.19 -7.54
N ARG A 60 23.94 13.38 -7.44
CA ARG A 60 24.75 13.96 -8.52
C ARG A 60 26.09 13.26 -8.74
N ARG A 61 26.66 12.67 -7.70
CA ARG A 61 27.92 11.91 -7.82
C ARG A 61 27.70 10.60 -8.58
N ASP A 62 26.63 9.89 -8.28
CA ASP A 62 26.45 8.51 -8.70
C ASP A 62 25.30 8.30 -9.69
N ALA A 63 24.51 9.33 -10.01
CA ALA A 63 23.41 9.26 -10.97
C ALA A 63 23.22 10.55 -11.79
N PHE A 64 22.52 10.43 -12.91
CA PHE A 64 22.03 11.57 -13.69
C PHE A 64 20.63 11.30 -14.23
N ALA A 65 19.84 12.37 -14.43
CA ALA A 65 18.52 12.28 -15.04
C ALA A 65 18.66 12.15 -16.56
N PHE A 66 17.89 11.25 -17.18
CA PHE A 66 17.86 11.10 -18.63
C PHE A 66 16.46 11.31 -19.25
N LEU A 67 15.41 11.36 -18.43
CA LEU A 67 14.03 11.60 -18.86
C LEU A 67 13.27 12.40 -17.80
N HIS A 68 12.55 13.42 -18.25
CA HIS A 68 11.64 14.22 -17.42
C HIS A 68 10.21 13.86 -17.79
N LEU A 69 9.43 13.45 -16.81
CA LEU A 69 8.03 13.10 -16.99
C LEU A 69 7.13 14.32 -16.79
N PRO A 70 5.94 14.37 -17.43
CA PRO A 70 5.05 15.53 -17.37
C PRO A 70 4.56 15.90 -15.96
N ASP A 71 4.51 14.94 -15.05
CA ASP A 71 4.15 15.09 -13.64
C ASP A 71 5.26 15.71 -12.79
N GLY A 72 6.43 15.98 -13.38
CA GLY A 72 7.62 16.50 -12.70
C GLY A 72 8.58 15.43 -12.19
N SER A 73 8.26 14.14 -12.40
CA SER A 73 9.13 13.03 -12.01
C SER A 73 10.34 12.89 -12.94
N LEU A 74 11.45 12.34 -12.45
CA LEU A 74 12.68 12.11 -13.20
C LEU A 74 13.01 10.62 -13.26
N LEU A 75 13.35 10.13 -14.45
CA LEU A 75 14.10 8.87 -14.55
C LEU A 75 15.59 9.14 -14.52
N VAL A 76 16.26 8.41 -13.65
CA VAL A 76 17.69 8.54 -13.42
C VAL A 76 18.42 7.24 -13.75
N LEU A 77 19.59 7.37 -14.34
CA LEU A 77 20.54 6.29 -14.52
C LEU A 77 21.51 6.30 -13.33
N VAL A 78 21.52 5.23 -12.54
CA VAL A 78 22.28 5.11 -11.30
C VAL A 78 23.47 4.19 -11.49
N ASN A 79 24.67 4.69 -11.24
CA ASN A 79 25.89 3.91 -11.18
C ASN A 79 25.90 3.05 -9.91
N THR A 80 25.67 1.75 -10.10
CA THR A 80 25.62 0.75 -9.02
C THR A 80 27.01 0.17 -8.67
N GLY A 81 28.07 0.69 -9.29
CA GLY A 81 29.47 0.30 -9.08
C GLY A 81 30.08 -0.51 -10.23
N ALA A 82 31.41 -0.62 -10.25
CA ALA A 82 32.20 -1.07 -11.41
C ALA A 82 31.96 -2.52 -11.92
N LYS A 83 31.14 -3.32 -11.25
CA LYS A 83 30.86 -4.73 -11.62
C LYS A 83 29.38 -5.01 -11.90
N ALA A 84 28.51 -4.00 -11.82
CA ALA A 84 27.09 -4.13 -12.06
C ALA A 84 26.66 -3.13 -13.14
N PRO A 85 25.66 -3.49 -13.98
CA PRO A 85 25.09 -2.54 -14.92
C PRO A 85 24.43 -1.38 -14.16
N PRO A 86 24.45 -0.15 -14.71
CA PRO A 86 23.71 0.96 -14.14
C PRO A 86 22.22 0.64 -14.09
N ALA A 87 21.59 0.90 -12.94
CA ALA A 87 20.16 0.71 -12.75
C ALA A 87 19.38 1.93 -13.23
N ILE A 88 18.10 1.75 -13.52
CA ILE A 88 17.16 2.83 -13.79
C ILE A 88 16.33 3.02 -12.53
N ALA A 89 16.23 4.25 -12.04
CA ALA A 89 15.38 4.58 -10.90
C ALA A 89 14.47 5.76 -11.20
N LEU A 90 13.38 5.85 -10.45
CA LEU A 90 12.41 6.94 -10.48
C LEU A 90 12.66 7.85 -9.28
N LEU A 91 12.68 9.14 -9.55
CA LEU A 91 12.56 10.24 -8.59
C LEU A 91 11.20 10.90 -8.83
N GLY A 92 10.20 10.53 -8.05
CA GLY A 92 8.84 11.05 -8.16
C GLY A 92 8.75 12.52 -7.78
N SER A 93 7.79 13.24 -8.36
CA SER A 93 7.49 14.63 -8.01
C SER A 93 6.94 14.79 -6.59
N GLU A 94 6.29 13.75 -6.06
CA GLU A 94 5.78 13.70 -4.67
C GLU A 94 6.79 13.10 -3.69
N GLY A 95 8.06 12.92 -4.09
CA GLY A 95 9.12 12.34 -3.26
C GLY A 95 9.22 10.81 -3.29
N GLU A 96 8.42 10.14 -4.14
CA GLU A 96 8.55 8.71 -4.41
C GLU A 96 9.97 8.39 -4.91
N VAL A 97 10.55 7.30 -4.42
CA VAL A 97 11.83 6.78 -4.95
C VAL A 97 11.75 5.28 -5.11
N ARG A 98 12.13 4.78 -6.29
CA ARG A 98 12.19 3.32 -6.53
C ARG A 98 13.11 2.94 -7.67
N THR A 99 13.61 1.72 -7.63
CA THR A 99 14.28 1.09 -8.78
C THR A 99 13.24 0.74 -9.84
N VAL A 100 13.38 1.28 -11.05
CA VAL A 100 12.52 0.97 -12.19
C VAL A 100 12.95 -0.31 -12.87
N ALA A 101 14.25 -0.47 -13.11
CA ALA A 101 14.86 -1.65 -13.69
C ALA A 101 16.31 -1.79 -13.21
N ASN A 102 16.85 -3.01 -13.20
CA ASN A 102 18.23 -3.28 -12.79
C ASN A 102 19.24 -3.02 -13.91
N SER A 103 18.78 -2.60 -15.09
CA SER A 103 19.61 -2.22 -16.25
C SER A 103 18.82 -1.35 -17.24
N LEU A 104 19.51 -0.59 -18.08
CA LEU A 104 18.88 0.16 -19.18
C LEU A 104 18.19 -0.79 -20.18
N GLU A 105 18.79 -1.94 -20.47
CA GLU A 105 18.24 -2.97 -21.36
C GLU A 105 16.90 -3.50 -20.85
N GLU A 106 16.83 -3.78 -19.54
CA GLU A 106 15.60 -4.23 -18.88
C GLU A 106 14.52 -3.15 -18.93
N PHE A 107 14.89 -1.89 -18.63
CA PHE A 107 13.95 -0.77 -18.70
C PHE A 107 13.32 -0.60 -20.09
N LEU A 108 14.15 -0.56 -21.15
CA LEU A 108 13.63 -0.41 -22.51
C LEU A 108 12.70 -1.55 -22.90
N LYS A 109 13.00 -2.77 -22.43
CA LYS A 109 12.11 -3.92 -22.62
C LYS A 109 10.79 -3.73 -21.88
N LEU A 110 10.80 -3.37 -20.60
CA LEU A 110 9.59 -3.10 -19.82
C LEU A 110 8.74 -2.00 -20.47
N TRP A 111 9.37 -0.94 -20.95
CA TRP A 111 8.68 0.15 -21.64
C TRP A 111 8.03 -0.29 -22.96
N SER A 112 8.71 -1.16 -23.72
CA SER A 112 8.11 -1.77 -24.92
C SER A 112 6.88 -2.64 -24.64
N GLN A 113 6.71 -3.06 -23.38
CA GLN A 113 5.61 -3.91 -22.92
C GLN A 113 4.52 -3.12 -22.17
N GLY A 114 4.78 -1.86 -21.80
CA GLY A 114 3.91 -1.10 -20.89
C GLY A 114 3.95 -1.64 -19.46
N GLU A 115 5.10 -2.15 -19.03
CA GLU A 115 5.29 -2.80 -17.72
C GLU A 115 6.36 -2.09 -16.88
N THR A 116 6.60 -0.79 -17.11
CA THR A 116 7.57 -0.03 -16.30
C THR A 116 7.08 0.20 -14.87
N GLY A 117 5.77 0.13 -14.68
CA GLY A 117 5.03 0.52 -13.50
C GLY A 117 4.90 2.03 -13.35
N ILE A 118 5.15 2.82 -14.40
CA ILE A 118 5.05 4.29 -14.42
C ILE A 118 3.87 4.66 -15.30
N HIS A 119 2.85 5.29 -14.72
CA HIS A 119 1.60 5.57 -15.41
C HIS A 119 1.82 6.33 -16.73
N GLU A 120 2.66 7.36 -16.73
CA GLU A 120 2.97 8.21 -17.88
C GLU A 120 3.65 7.47 -19.03
N LEU A 121 4.34 6.36 -18.76
CA LEU A 121 5.01 5.53 -19.76
C LEU A 121 4.16 4.32 -20.18
N ASP A 122 3.30 3.86 -19.28
CA ASP A 122 2.47 2.66 -19.44
C ASP A 122 1.03 2.98 -19.92
N ASP A 123 0.64 4.26 -19.95
CA ASP A 123 -0.65 4.73 -20.48
C ASP A 123 -0.89 4.28 -21.94
N GLU A 124 -2.14 3.88 -22.22
CA GLU A 124 -2.60 3.42 -23.53
C GLU A 124 -2.61 4.56 -24.57
N GLU A 125 -2.79 5.80 -24.16
CA GLU A 125 -2.71 6.96 -25.06
C GLU A 125 -1.30 7.12 -25.66
N GLY A 126 -0.27 6.73 -24.92
CA GLY A 126 1.14 6.71 -25.34
C GLY A 126 1.64 5.37 -25.89
N ALA A 127 0.76 4.38 -26.14
CA ALA A 127 1.19 3.01 -26.45
C ALA A 127 1.52 2.75 -27.94
N SER A 128 1.18 3.68 -28.84
CA SER A 128 1.23 3.46 -30.30
C SER A 128 2.62 3.09 -30.86
N GLY A 129 3.70 3.55 -30.21
CA GLY A 129 5.10 3.30 -30.55
C GLY A 129 5.72 2.07 -29.89
N ARG A 130 5.05 1.40 -28.94
CA ARG A 130 5.61 0.25 -28.20
C ARG A 130 6.03 -0.90 -29.11
N LYS A 131 5.25 -1.18 -30.15
CA LYS A 131 5.59 -2.20 -31.16
C LYS A 131 6.86 -1.84 -31.95
N ALA A 132 7.05 -0.55 -32.26
CA ALA A 132 8.25 -0.08 -32.93
C ALA A 132 9.48 -0.19 -32.01
N LEU A 133 9.33 0.15 -30.72
CA LEU A 133 10.37 -0.05 -29.71
C LEU A 133 10.74 -1.54 -29.56
N ALA A 134 9.76 -2.43 -29.45
CA ALA A 134 9.99 -3.87 -29.37
C ALA A 134 10.72 -4.41 -30.62
N ALA A 135 10.35 -3.94 -31.81
CA ALA A 135 11.01 -4.31 -33.06
C ALA A 135 12.47 -3.82 -33.11
N TRP A 136 12.71 -2.57 -32.69
CA TRP A 136 14.06 -2.00 -32.63
C TRP A 136 14.95 -2.75 -31.64
N LEU A 137 14.45 -3.09 -30.44
CA LEU A 137 15.18 -3.89 -29.45
C LEU A 137 15.58 -5.26 -30.02
N LYS A 138 14.69 -5.89 -30.79
CA LYS A 138 14.96 -7.18 -31.46
C LYS A 138 16.02 -7.04 -32.55
N GLU A 139 15.94 -5.99 -33.36
CA GLU A 139 16.92 -5.70 -34.42
C GLU A 139 18.32 -5.46 -33.84
N LYS A 140 18.39 -4.65 -32.78
CA LYS A 140 19.62 -4.34 -32.03
C LYS A 140 20.11 -5.49 -31.16
N LYS A 141 19.35 -6.59 -31.06
CA LYS A 141 19.64 -7.78 -30.26
C LYS A 141 19.92 -7.43 -28.79
N VAL A 142 19.19 -6.44 -28.27
CA VAL A 142 19.32 -6.00 -26.88
C VAL A 142 18.89 -7.13 -25.95
N LYS A 143 19.74 -7.48 -24.98
CA LYS A 143 19.47 -8.50 -23.98
C LYS A 143 19.78 -7.95 -22.60
N ALA A 144 18.78 -7.99 -21.71
CA ALA A 144 18.97 -7.61 -20.32
C ALA A 144 20.06 -8.49 -19.68
N PRO A 145 21.11 -7.90 -19.08
CA PRO A 145 22.08 -8.66 -18.31
C PRO A 145 21.41 -9.31 -17.10
N LYS A 146 22.00 -10.41 -16.61
CA LYS A 146 21.65 -10.94 -15.29
C LYS A 146 22.24 -10.04 -14.21
N ALA A 147 21.54 -8.95 -13.90
CA ALA A 147 21.88 -8.06 -12.82
C ALA A 147 21.37 -8.62 -11.49
N LYS A 148 22.02 -8.26 -10.38
CA LYS A 148 21.41 -8.41 -9.05
C LYS A 148 20.35 -7.33 -8.88
N ASP A 149 19.33 -7.63 -8.09
CA ASP A 149 18.36 -6.62 -7.72
C ASP A 149 19.04 -5.45 -7.00
N PHE A 150 18.77 -4.25 -7.49
CA PHE A 150 19.24 -3.01 -6.94
C PHE A 150 18.09 -2.33 -6.19
N ASP A 151 18.33 -1.93 -4.95
CA ASP A 151 17.37 -1.17 -4.13
C ASP A 151 17.82 0.29 -4.09
N PHE A 152 17.18 1.11 -4.93
CA PHE A 152 17.49 2.53 -5.01
C PHE A 152 17.11 3.30 -3.76
N ALA A 153 16.02 2.92 -3.08
CA ALA A 153 15.59 3.61 -1.86
C ALA A 153 16.61 3.40 -0.74
N ALA A 154 16.99 2.13 -0.48
CA ALA A 154 18.02 1.80 0.50
C ALA A 154 19.39 2.41 0.13
N TRP A 155 19.73 2.38 -1.16
CA TRP A 155 20.94 3.04 -1.66
C TRP A 155 20.92 4.54 -1.41
N LEU A 156 19.78 5.20 -1.62
CA LEU A 156 19.63 6.65 -1.49
C LEU A 156 19.71 7.12 -0.04
N ASP A 157 19.19 6.33 0.91
CA ASP A 157 19.27 6.60 2.35
C ASP A 157 20.65 6.30 2.94
N GLY A 158 21.54 5.69 2.15
CA GLY A 158 22.91 5.40 2.55
C GLY A 158 23.07 4.28 3.56
N GLU A 159 22.04 3.44 3.67
CA GLU A 159 22.08 2.25 4.50
C GLU A 159 22.89 1.15 3.80
N ALA A 160 23.69 0.41 4.57
CA ALA A 160 24.21 -0.87 4.11
C ALA A 160 23.01 -1.77 3.78
N PRO A 161 23.09 -2.66 2.77
CA PRO A 161 21.98 -3.51 2.39
C PRO A 161 21.45 -4.22 3.63
N VAL A 162 20.20 -3.89 4.00
CA VAL A 162 19.45 -4.62 5.01
C VAL A 162 19.54 -6.09 4.58
N PRO A 163 19.94 -7.01 5.46
CA PRO A 163 20.04 -8.40 5.11
C PRO A 163 18.74 -8.84 4.46
N ALA A 164 18.83 -9.36 3.24
CA ALA A 164 17.76 -10.16 2.69
C ALA A 164 17.40 -11.23 3.75
N ALA A 165 16.11 -11.27 4.07
CA ALA A 165 15.47 -12.05 5.12
C ALA A 165 15.40 -11.38 6.51
N ALA A 166 14.39 -10.53 6.68
CA ALA A 166 13.39 -10.95 7.65
C ALA A 166 12.87 -12.29 7.14
N GLN A 167 13.19 -13.36 7.89
CA GLN A 167 12.76 -14.73 7.65
C GLN A 167 11.36 -14.71 7.04
N ALA A 168 11.10 -15.55 6.03
CA ALA A 168 9.73 -15.84 5.62
C ALA A 168 8.94 -16.07 6.92
N VAL A 169 8.16 -15.06 7.33
CA VAL A 169 7.38 -15.14 8.56
C VAL A 169 6.47 -16.30 8.27
N ALA A 170 6.69 -17.41 8.98
CA ALA A 170 5.85 -18.58 8.79
C ALA A 170 4.43 -18.07 8.95
N ALA A 171 3.59 -18.28 7.93
CA ALA A 171 2.20 -17.87 7.98
C ALA A 171 1.64 -18.33 9.34
N PRO A 172 0.93 -17.46 10.08
CA PRO A 172 0.45 -17.78 11.42
C PRO A 172 -0.20 -19.16 11.43
N ALA A 173 0.19 -20.01 12.38
CA ALA A 173 -0.28 -21.38 12.42
C ALA A 173 -1.79 -21.39 12.69
N PHE A 174 -2.58 -21.77 11.69
CA PHE A 174 -4.03 -21.87 11.81
C PHE A 174 -4.40 -23.01 12.76
N GLN A 175 -4.97 -22.67 13.91
CA GLN A 175 -5.44 -23.61 14.92
C GLN A 175 -6.97 -23.46 15.06
N PRO A 176 -7.78 -24.44 14.64
CA PRO A 176 -9.23 -24.27 14.53
C PRO A 176 -9.92 -24.09 15.89
N THR A 177 -10.86 -23.14 15.98
CA THR A 177 -11.77 -23.00 17.12
C THR A 177 -12.90 -24.03 17.09
N GLU A 178 -13.70 -24.10 18.17
CA GLU A 178 -14.93 -24.92 18.15
C GLU A 178 -15.94 -24.44 17.11
N VAL A 179 -16.01 -23.12 16.84
CA VAL A 179 -16.86 -22.57 15.79
C VAL A 179 -16.43 -23.08 14.42
N MET A 180 -15.12 -23.08 14.15
CA MET A 180 -14.57 -23.64 12.91
C MET A 180 -14.96 -25.11 12.71
N LYS A 181 -14.96 -25.92 13.78
CA LYS A 181 -15.37 -27.34 13.73
C LYS A 181 -16.86 -27.54 13.43
N GLN A 182 -17.71 -26.56 13.72
CA GLN A 182 -19.15 -26.60 13.43
C GLN A 182 -19.49 -26.27 11.97
N LEU A 183 -18.54 -25.71 11.21
CA LEU A 183 -18.74 -25.44 9.79
C LEU A 183 -18.77 -26.74 8.96
N GLY A 184 -19.45 -26.71 7.81
CA GLY A 184 -19.40 -27.82 6.86
C GLY A 184 -17.99 -28.00 6.25
N PRO A 185 -17.68 -29.18 5.68
CA PRO A 185 -16.33 -29.51 5.22
C PRO A 185 -15.81 -28.57 4.12
N LYS A 186 -16.67 -28.04 3.24
CA LYS A 186 -16.23 -27.06 2.23
C LYS A 186 -15.90 -25.72 2.88
N ALA A 187 -16.75 -25.24 3.79
CA ALA A 187 -16.50 -24.00 4.51
C ALA A 187 -15.23 -24.10 5.38
N GLN A 188 -14.99 -25.24 6.03
CA GLN A 188 -13.74 -25.49 6.77
C GLN A 188 -12.51 -25.47 5.85
N ARG A 189 -12.58 -26.16 4.70
CA ARG A 189 -11.46 -26.17 3.75
C ARG A 189 -11.18 -24.77 3.20
N LEU A 190 -12.22 -24.01 2.89
CA LEU A 190 -12.12 -22.61 2.47
C LEU A 190 -11.47 -21.74 3.57
N ALA A 191 -11.97 -21.79 4.80
CA ALA A 191 -11.41 -21.02 5.91
C ALA A 191 -9.93 -21.37 6.19
N SER A 192 -9.52 -22.62 5.99
CA SER A 192 -8.14 -23.06 6.21
C SER A 192 -7.11 -22.46 5.25
N VAL A 193 -7.54 -21.90 4.11
CA VAL A 193 -6.65 -21.24 3.15
C VAL A 193 -6.53 -19.72 3.38
N LEU A 194 -7.39 -19.13 4.22
CA LEU A 194 -7.28 -17.71 4.58
C LEU A 194 -6.01 -17.46 5.41
N GLY A 195 -5.39 -16.30 5.19
CA GLY A 195 -4.11 -15.92 5.79
C GLY A 195 -2.91 -16.66 5.21
N ARG A 196 -3.09 -17.58 4.27
CA ARG A 196 -1.99 -18.26 3.59
C ARG A 196 -1.56 -17.50 2.33
N ARG A 197 -0.29 -17.62 1.99
CA ARG A 197 0.27 -17.05 0.75
C ARG A 197 -0.26 -17.76 -0.49
N ALA A 198 -0.36 -17.02 -1.58
CA ALA A 198 -0.76 -17.52 -2.89
C ALA A 198 0.10 -18.70 -3.38
N ASP A 199 1.39 -18.70 -3.05
CA ASP A 199 2.32 -19.76 -3.45
C ASP A 199 2.38 -20.95 -2.48
N SER A 200 1.55 -20.95 -1.42
CA SER A 200 1.47 -22.11 -0.52
C SER A 200 0.84 -23.31 -1.25
N PRO A 201 1.37 -24.53 -1.04
CA PRO A 201 0.83 -25.73 -1.70
C PRO A 201 -0.67 -25.92 -1.46
N GLU A 202 -1.17 -25.58 -0.27
CA GLU A 202 -2.58 -25.71 0.10
C GLU A 202 -3.47 -24.73 -0.67
N VAL A 203 -3.02 -23.48 -0.83
CA VAL A 203 -3.76 -22.48 -1.62
C VAL A 203 -3.75 -22.85 -3.09
N ILE A 204 -2.59 -23.27 -3.63
CA ILE A 204 -2.49 -23.72 -5.01
C ILE A 204 -3.46 -24.87 -5.25
N ALA A 205 -3.40 -25.93 -4.45
CA ALA A 205 -4.28 -27.09 -4.58
C ALA A 205 -5.75 -26.71 -4.48
N TYR A 206 -6.14 -25.86 -3.52
CA TYR A 206 -7.52 -25.40 -3.39
C TYR A 206 -7.99 -24.66 -4.64
N VAL A 207 -7.24 -23.67 -5.10
CA VAL A 207 -7.64 -22.83 -6.25
C VAL A 207 -7.63 -23.63 -7.56
N THR A 208 -6.62 -24.46 -7.80
CA THR A 208 -6.50 -25.18 -9.07
C THR A 208 -7.37 -26.43 -9.12
N GLU A 209 -7.41 -27.23 -8.05
CA GLU A 209 -8.09 -28.53 -8.07
C GLU A 209 -9.55 -28.43 -7.62
N VAL A 210 -9.86 -27.57 -6.64
CA VAL A 210 -11.24 -27.41 -6.14
C VAL A 210 -11.99 -26.37 -6.95
N LEU A 211 -11.40 -25.19 -7.16
CA LEU A 211 -12.08 -24.10 -7.87
C LEU A 211 -11.94 -24.19 -9.39
N GLY A 212 -10.93 -24.93 -9.89
CA GLY A 212 -10.63 -24.99 -11.33
C GLY A 212 -10.14 -23.66 -11.89
N LYS A 213 -9.41 -22.88 -11.08
CA LYS A 213 -8.95 -21.52 -11.41
C LYS A 213 -7.43 -21.40 -11.36
N LYS A 214 -6.91 -20.29 -11.89
CA LYS A 214 -5.49 -19.94 -11.80
C LYS A 214 -5.27 -19.09 -10.55
N VAL A 215 -4.20 -19.39 -9.81
CA VAL A 215 -3.76 -18.61 -8.66
C VAL A 215 -3.09 -17.31 -9.13
N PRO A 216 -3.43 -16.14 -8.55
CA PRO A 216 -2.66 -14.92 -8.73
C PRO A 216 -1.24 -15.10 -8.21
N GLN A 217 -0.24 -14.91 -9.07
CA GLN A 217 1.16 -15.16 -8.69
C GLN A 217 1.82 -13.99 -7.96
N SER A 218 1.26 -12.79 -8.11
CA SER A 218 1.75 -11.57 -7.47
C SER A 218 0.74 -10.43 -7.56
N THR A 219 0.89 -9.47 -6.67
CA THR A 219 0.27 -8.12 -6.66
C THR A 219 1.38 -7.05 -6.67
N ASN A 220 1.05 -5.78 -6.82
CA ASN A 220 2.00 -4.65 -6.76
C ASN A 220 1.32 -3.41 -6.17
N GLU A 221 2.07 -2.34 -5.91
CA GLU A 221 1.54 -1.11 -5.29
C GLU A 221 0.35 -0.50 -6.05
N ASN A 222 0.32 -0.61 -7.39
CA ASN A 222 -0.76 -0.08 -8.22
C ASN A 222 -1.98 -1.03 -8.32
N ASN A 223 -1.80 -2.28 -7.90
CA ASN A 223 -2.84 -3.30 -7.91
C ASN A 223 -2.66 -4.18 -6.67
N ASP A 224 -3.19 -3.65 -5.57
CA ASP A 224 -3.03 -4.15 -4.22
C ASP A 224 -3.56 -5.58 -4.04
N SER A 225 -4.53 -5.94 -4.88
CA SER A 225 -5.33 -7.12 -4.75
C SER A 225 -5.67 -7.79 -6.09
N ALA A 226 -6.10 -9.05 -6.02
CA ALA A 226 -6.56 -9.83 -7.17
C ALA A 226 -7.67 -10.78 -6.75
N ASN A 227 -8.75 -10.84 -7.54
CA ASN A 227 -9.88 -11.72 -7.23
C ASN A 227 -9.82 -13.03 -8.03
N VAL A 228 -10.20 -14.12 -7.36
CA VAL A 228 -10.50 -15.41 -8.00
C VAL A 228 -11.96 -15.74 -7.74
N SER A 229 -12.78 -15.56 -8.77
CA SER A 229 -14.23 -15.84 -8.69
C SER A 229 -14.56 -17.24 -9.22
N ALA A 230 -15.26 -18.03 -8.40
CA ALA A 230 -15.83 -19.33 -8.74
C ALA A 230 -17.35 -19.37 -8.42
N PRO A 231 -18.19 -18.64 -9.18
CA PRO A 231 -19.60 -18.46 -8.85
C PRO A 231 -20.40 -19.76 -8.80
N LYS A 232 -20.02 -20.77 -9.59
CA LYS A 232 -20.68 -22.10 -9.61
C LYS A 232 -20.49 -22.87 -8.30
N LEU A 233 -19.45 -22.53 -7.53
CA LEU A 233 -19.15 -23.09 -6.22
C LEU A 233 -19.51 -22.14 -5.07
N GLY A 234 -20.06 -20.96 -5.38
CA GLY A 234 -20.45 -19.97 -4.39
C GLY A 234 -19.28 -19.36 -3.62
N VAL A 235 -18.11 -19.26 -4.26
CA VAL A 235 -16.89 -18.73 -3.63
C VAL A 235 -16.28 -17.64 -4.51
N GLU A 236 -15.89 -16.54 -3.88
CA GLU A 236 -15.01 -15.54 -4.46
C GLU A 236 -13.89 -15.26 -3.46
N LEU A 237 -12.64 -15.44 -3.87
CA LEU A 237 -11.44 -15.19 -3.06
C LEU A 237 -10.83 -13.86 -3.45
N VAL A 238 -10.32 -13.12 -2.47
CA VAL A 238 -9.45 -11.95 -2.66
C VAL A 238 -8.06 -12.30 -2.18
N PHE A 239 -7.09 -12.02 -3.03
CA PHE A 239 -5.68 -12.09 -2.74
C PHE A 239 -5.19 -10.67 -2.56
N SER A 240 -4.55 -10.32 -1.44
CA SER A 240 -3.95 -9.01 -1.25
C SER A 240 -2.62 -9.11 -0.51
N HIS A 241 -1.71 -8.21 -0.83
CA HIS A 241 -0.44 -8.07 -0.13
C HIS A 241 -0.48 -7.01 0.97
N ASP A 242 -1.43 -6.08 0.90
CA ASP A 242 -1.61 -5.06 1.92
C ASP A 242 -2.64 -5.49 2.95
N VAL A 243 -2.18 -6.34 3.87
CA VAL A 243 -2.98 -6.78 5.02
C VAL A 243 -2.64 -5.88 6.20
N LEU A 244 -3.56 -5.01 6.60
CA LEU A 244 -3.41 -4.13 7.77
C LEU A 244 -3.53 -4.91 9.08
N ASN A 245 -2.56 -5.78 9.30
CA ASN A 245 -2.36 -6.65 10.43
C ASN A 245 -0.89 -7.05 10.48
N GLU A 246 -0.23 -6.82 11.61
CA GLU A 246 1.20 -7.06 11.80
C GLU A 246 1.60 -8.53 11.59
N ALA A 247 0.68 -9.47 11.79
CA ALA A 247 0.93 -10.90 11.59
C ALA A 247 1.10 -11.28 10.10
N PHE A 248 0.75 -10.38 9.17
CA PHE A 248 0.76 -10.60 7.73
C PHE A 248 1.52 -9.45 7.02
N PRO A 249 2.84 -9.35 7.19
CA PRO A 249 3.63 -8.35 6.48
C PRO A 249 3.61 -8.63 4.96
N PRO A 250 3.65 -7.59 4.09
CA PRO A 250 3.85 -7.78 2.66
C PRO A 250 5.09 -8.63 2.41
N ILE A 251 4.99 -9.60 1.49
CA ILE A 251 6.11 -10.50 1.16
C ILE A 251 6.57 -10.18 -0.26
N PRO A 252 7.72 -9.51 -0.43
CA PRO A 252 8.27 -9.22 -1.75
C PRO A 252 8.65 -10.52 -2.49
N LYS A 253 8.20 -10.65 -3.74
CA LYS A 253 8.77 -11.56 -4.75
C LYS A 253 9.92 -10.88 -5.50
N THR A 254 9.78 -9.58 -5.70
CA THR A 254 10.78 -8.63 -6.21
C THR A 254 10.62 -7.33 -5.42
N SER A 255 11.44 -6.31 -5.69
CA SER A 255 11.32 -4.97 -5.07
C SER A 255 9.97 -4.26 -5.31
N LYS A 256 9.15 -4.73 -6.25
CA LYS A 256 7.89 -4.08 -6.67
C LYS A 256 6.67 -4.99 -6.68
N THR A 257 6.89 -6.29 -6.52
CA THR A 257 5.81 -7.28 -6.60
C THR A 257 5.81 -8.12 -5.36
N PHE A 258 4.62 -8.40 -4.87
CA PHE A 258 4.42 -9.11 -3.63
C PHE A 258 3.73 -10.43 -3.89
N ILE A 259 4.01 -11.40 -3.04
CA ILE A 259 3.26 -12.65 -2.97
C ILE A 259 2.06 -12.37 -2.08
N PRO A 260 0.83 -12.28 -2.64
CA PRO A 260 -0.32 -11.91 -1.84
C PRO A 260 -0.76 -13.05 -0.93
N TYR A 261 -1.48 -12.71 0.13
CA TYR A 261 -2.20 -13.64 0.98
C TYR A 261 -3.63 -13.80 0.50
N VAL A 262 -4.27 -14.93 0.77
CA VAL A 262 -5.74 -15.03 0.68
C VAL A 262 -6.32 -14.27 1.87
N THR A 263 -6.91 -13.10 1.64
CA THR A 263 -7.29 -12.19 2.73
C THR A 263 -8.78 -12.20 3.00
N HIS A 264 -9.60 -12.48 2.00
CA HIS A 264 -11.04 -12.36 2.10
C HIS A 264 -11.73 -13.35 1.18
N THR A 265 -12.92 -13.78 1.57
CA THR A 265 -13.80 -14.52 0.68
C THR A 265 -15.27 -14.22 0.95
N TRP A 266 -16.01 -14.02 -0.13
CA TRP A 266 -17.47 -14.04 -0.09
C TRP A 266 -17.96 -15.45 -0.33
N VAL A 267 -18.81 -15.92 0.58
CA VAL A 267 -19.45 -17.24 0.51
C VAL A 267 -20.92 -17.05 0.14
N LYS A 268 -21.39 -17.83 -0.83
CA LYS A 268 -22.77 -17.77 -1.35
C LYS A 268 -23.41 -19.15 -1.26
N GLU A 269 -24.75 -19.19 -1.36
CA GLU A 269 -25.59 -20.41 -1.28
C GLU A 269 -25.07 -21.59 -2.12
N LYS A 270 -24.45 -21.32 -3.28
CA LYS A 270 -23.88 -22.33 -4.18
C LYS A 270 -22.71 -23.13 -3.59
N ILE A 271 -22.18 -22.78 -2.42
CA ILE A 271 -21.27 -23.65 -1.67
C ILE A 271 -21.95 -24.98 -1.29
N GLY A 272 -23.28 -24.97 -1.14
CA GLY A 272 -24.10 -26.17 -0.92
C GLY A 272 -24.06 -26.69 0.52
N GLU A 273 -23.72 -25.83 1.48
CA GLU A 273 -23.69 -26.10 2.91
C GLU A 273 -24.30 -24.91 3.65
N THR A 274 -24.97 -25.13 4.78
CA THR A 274 -25.39 -24.03 5.67
C THR A 274 -24.20 -23.55 6.50
N ILE A 275 -24.20 -22.28 6.89
CA ILE A 275 -23.15 -21.68 7.71
C ILE A 275 -23.71 -21.53 9.12
N LEU A 276 -23.16 -22.29 10.07
CA LEU A 276 -23.64 -22.34 11.46
C LEU A 276 -25.16 -22.59 11.57
N GLY A 277 -25.72 -23.37 10.65
CA GLY A 277 -27.14 -23.68 10.60
C GLY A 277 -28.06 -22.57 10.05
N VAL A 278 -27.51 -21.41 9.69
CA VAL A 278 -28.31 -20.29 9.15
C VAL A 278 -28.77 -20.60 7.72
N PRO A 279 -30.08 -20.43 7.41
CA PRO A 279 -30.58 -20.59 6.05
C PRO A 279 -30.13 -19.45 5.15
N TRP A 280 -29.64 -19.78 3.93
CA TRP A 280 -29.21 -18.78 2.94
C TRP A 280 -30.30 -17.81 2.49
N LYS A 281 -31.57 -18.21 2.61
CA LYS A 281 -32.74 -17.42 2.25
C LYS A 281 -33.44 -16.85 3.48
N ALA A 282 -32.70 -16.62 4.57
CA ALA A 282 -33.21 -15.88 5.71
C ALA A 282 -33.82 -14.57 5.21
N SER A 283 -35.05 -14.32 5.63
CA SER A 283 -35.87 -13.19 5.18
C SER A 283 -35.93 -12.05 6.19
N SER A 284 -35.42 -12.28 7.40
CA SER A 284 -35.33 -11.27 8.45
C SER A 284 -34.17 -11.50 9.41
N GLU A 285 -33.78 -10.45 10.15
CA GLU A 285 -32.78 -10.49 11.23
C GLU A 285 -33.18 -11.48 12.34
N GLU A 286 -34.48 -11.60 12.64
CA GLU A 286 -35.00 -12.50 13.68
C GLU A 286 -34.76 -13.97 13.35
N GLU A 287 -34.84 -14.35 12.07
CA GLU A 287 -34.54 -15.72 11.64
C GLU A 287 -33.08 -16.08 11.89
N VAL A 288 -32.16 -15.15 11.61
CA VAL A 288 -30.72 -15.33 11.89
C VAL A 288 -30.48 -15.35 13.40
N THR A 289 -31.09 -14.41 14.13
CA THR A 289 -30.99 -14.30 15.60
C THR A 289 -31.48 -15.55 16.32
N LYS A 290 -32.53 -16.20 15.81
CA LYS A 290 -33.05 -17.45 16.38
C LYS A 290 -32.03 -18.60 16.33
N VAL A 291 -31.15 -18.60 15.34
CA VAL A 291 -30.13 -19.64 15.14
C VAL A 291 -28.83 -19.28 15.87
N LEU A 292 -28.37 -18.04 15.76
CA LEU A 292 -27.07 -17.59 16.25
C LEU A 292 -27.10 -16.90 17.61
N GLY A 293 -28.28 -16.54 18.11
CA GLY A 293 -28.42 -15.63 19.24
C GLY A 293 -28.31 -14.16 18.82
N ALA A 294 -28.22 -13.27 19.82
CA ALA A 294 -28.11 -11.83 19.57
C ALA A 294 -26.89 -11.49 18.69
N PRO A 295 -26.99 -10.46 17.82
CA PRO A 295 -25.86 -10.02 17.00
C PRO A 295 -24.68 -9.61 17.88
N THR A 296 -23.47 -9.82 17.36
CA THR A 296 -22.23 -9.34 17.98
C THR A 296 -22.23 -7.82 18.07
N GLY A 297 -22.79 -7.16 17.07
CA GLY A 297 -22.95 -5.72 17.05
C GLY A 297 -23.77 -5.26 15.85
N ARG A 298 -23.74 -3.95 15.63
CA ARG A 298 -24.32 -3.32 14.45
C ARG A 298 -23.30 -2.41 13.79
N THR A 299 -23.36 -2.33 12.47
CA THR A 299 -22.58 -1.40 11.65
C THR A 299 -23.53 -0.50 10.85
N ALA A 300 -23.03 0.65 10.42
CA ALA A 300 -23.70 1.44 9.41
C ALA A 300 -23.65 0.71 8.06
N ALA A 301 -24.67 0.88 7.22
CA ALA A 301 -24.69 0.30 5.88
C ALA A 301 -23.61 0.96 5.00
N PHE A 302 -23.41 2.27 5.17
CA PHE A 302 -22.36 3.03 4.51
C PHE A 302 -21.46 3.78 5.51
N ALA A 303 -20.22 4.10 5.09
CA ALA A 303 -19.21 4.69 5.97
C ALA A 303 -19.58 6.11 6.46
N ASP A 304 -20.38 6.82 5.69
CA ASP A 304 -20.89 8.17 5.93
C ASP A 304 -22.20 8.19 6.74
N GLU A 305 -22.77 7.04 7.09
CA GLU A 305 -24.00 6.97 7.90
C GLU A 305 -23.69 6.81 9.39
N ASP A 306 -24.40 7.55 10.24
CA ASP A 306 -24.26 7.45 11.70
C ASP A 306 -25.14 6.34 12.30
N GLU A 307 -26.22 5.97 11.63
CA GLU A 307 -27.17 4.98 12.11
C GLU A 307 -26.63 3.55 11.90
N LEU A 308 -26.50 2.80 12.99
CA LEU A 308 -26.03 1.42 12.94
C LEU A 308 -27.22 0.48 12.67
N THR A 309 -27.53 0.27 11.39
CA THR A 309 -28.70 -0.49 10.94
C THR A 309 -28.41 -1.97 10.67
N VAL A 310 -27.20 -2.29 10.22
CA VAL A 310 -26.84 -3.64 9.76
C VAL A 310 -26.37 -4.50 10.93
N ALA A 311 -27.12 -5.55 11.25
CA ALA A 311 -26.75 -6.51 12.27
C ALA A 311 -25.66 -7.47 11.76
N PHE A 312 -24.65 -7.73 12.60
CA PHE A 312 -23.60 -8.68 12.28
C PHE A 312 -23.28 -9.65 13.41
N TRP A 313 -22.88 -10.86 13.03
CA TRP A 313 -22.36 -11.91 13.92
C TRP A 313 -20.94 -12.25 13.48
N ALA A 314 -19.98 -12.10 14.38
CA ALA A 314 -18.56 -12.29 14.09
C ALA A 314 -17.97 -13.37 15.00
N TYR A 315 -17.27 -14.33 14.40
CA TYR A 315 -16.66 -15.46 15.10
C TYR A 315 -15.22 -15.67 14.67
N ALA A 316 -14.29 -15.78 15.62
CA ALA A 316 -12.94 -16.23 15.33
C ALA A 316 -12.93 -17.72 14.92
N LEU A 317 -12.29 -18.02 13.79
CA LEU A 317 -12.14 -19.38 13.27
C LEU A 317 -10.82 -20.03 13.67
N ASP A 318 -9.83 -19.23 14.06
CA ASP A 318 -8.55 -19.68 14.60
C ASP A 318 -8.31 -19.16 16.02
N THR A 319 -7.52 -19.89 16.82
CA THR A 319 -7.22 -19.51 18.20
C THR A 319 -6.33 -18.28 18.33
N SER A 320 -5.61 -17.88 17.27
CA SER A 320 -4.88 -16.60 17.22
C SER A 320 -5.80 -15.41 16.87
N GLY A 321 -7.05 -15.65 16.49
CA GLY A 321 -8.02 -14.60 16.15
C GLY A 321 -7.63 -13.80 14.90
N HIS A 322 -6.92 -14.42 13.97
CA HIS A 322 -6.51 -13.80 12.71
C HIS A 322 -7.49 -14.03 11.58
N VAL A 323 -8.33 -15.05 11.63
CA VAL A 323 -9.31 -15.43 10.61
C VAL A 323 -10.69 -15.45 11.24
N TRP A 324 -11.63 -14.76 10.62
CA TRP A 324 -12.96 -14.53 11.15
C TRP A 324 -14.02 -14.93 10.14
N LEU A 325 -15.13 -15.45 10.65
CA LEU A 325 -16.38 -15.59 9.95
C LEU A 325 -17.28 -14.43 10.37
N THR A 326 -17.78 -13.68 9.40
CA THR A 326 -18.78 -12.65 9.61
C THR A 326 -20.04 -12.99 8.81
N LEU A 327 -21.18 -12.98 9.50
CA LEU A 327 -22.49 -12.98 8.88
C LEU A 327 -23.11 -11.60 9.10
N GLU A 328 -23.62 -10.99 8.04
CA GLU A 328 -24.29 -9.70 8.07
C GLU A 328 -25.70 -9.86 7.49
N PHE A 329 -26.67 -9.14 8.04
CA PHE A 329 -28.02 -9.08 7.50
C PHE A 329 -28.38 -7.64 7.15
N ASP A 330 -28.50 -7.38 5.85
CA ASP A 330 -28.95 -6.11 5.25
C ASP A 330 -29.81 -6.43 4.03
N ASP A 331 -31.12 -6.46 4.21
CA ASP A 331 -32.12 -6.98 3.25
C ASP A 331 -31.86 -8.41 2.71
N GLY A 332 -30.89 -9.11 3.31
CA GLY A 332 -30.44 -10.45 2.94
C GLY A 332 -29.16 -10.84 3.66
N LEU A 333 -28.89 -12.15 3.69
CA LEU A 333 -27.71 -12.70 4.35
C LEU A 333 -26.46 -12.54 3.49
N SER A 334 -25.45 -11.85 4.03
CA SER A 334 -24.08 -11.84 3.51
C SER A 334 -23.19 -12.70 4.42
N VAL A 335 -22.34 -13.54 3.82
CA VAL A 335 -21.38 -14.36 4.56
C VAL A 335 -19.99 -14.11 4.01
N THR A 336 -19.10 -13.77 4.94
CA THR A 336 -17.71 -13.45 4.66
C THR A 336 -16.80 -14.27 5.56
N VAL A 337 -15.71 -14.81 5.01
CA VAL A 337 -14.57 -15.29 5.81
C VAL A 337 -13.37 -14.43 5.47
N SER A 338 -12.71 -13.84 6.45
CA SER A 338 -11.64 -12.88 6.20
C SER A 338 -10.53 -12.95 7.23
N VAL A 339 -9.34 -12.51 6.83
CA VAL A 339 -8.28 -12.17 7.75
C VAL A 339 -8.67 -10.88 8.48
N LYS A 340 -8.58 -10.88 9.80
CA LYS A 340 -8.81 -9.69 10.62
C LYS A 340 -7.84 -8.59 10.18
N ARG A 341 -8.39 -7.46 9.78
CA ARG A 341 -7.62 -6.28 9.35
C ARG A 341 -8.13 -5.04 10.08
N ALA A 342 -7.21 -4.12 10.33
CA ALA A 342 -7.53 -2.76 10.74
C ALA A 342 -8.04 -1.95 9.53
N ARG A 343 -8.50 -0.73 9.80
CA ARG A 343 -8.69 0.29 8.77
C ARG A 343 -7.51 1.24 8.77
N GLU A 344 -7.08 1.63 7.58
CA GLU A 344 -6.06 2.65 7.43
C GLU A 344 -6.59 4.00 7.91
N LEU A 345 -5.83 4.68 8.76
CA LEU A 345 -6.02 6.11 9.02
C LEU A 345 -5.08 6.94 8.14
N GLU A 346 -3.85 6.48 7.97
CA GLU A 346 -2.84 7.14 7.13
C GLU A 346 -1.80 6.12 6.66
N GLN A 347 -1.71 5.89 5.34
CA GLN A 347 -0.72 4.99 4.72
C GLN A 347 0.69 5.56 4.76
N HIS A 348 0.81 6.86 4.53
CA HIS A 348 2.08 7.56 4.34
C HIS A 348 2.21 8.65 5.42
N PRO A 349 2.60 8.27 6.65
CA PRO A 349 2.66 9.21 7.75
C PRO A 349 3.51 10.43 7.42
N ASN A 350 2.93 11.59 7.71
CA ASN A 350 3.58 12.87 7.56
C ASN A 350 3.57 13.61 8.91
N VAL A 351 3.94 14.89 8.89
CA VAL A 351 4.01 15.72 10.10
C VAL A 351 2.66 15.86 10.82
N THR A 352 1.53 15.87 10.08
CA THR A 352 0.19 15.93 10.68
C THR A 352 -0.15 14.63 11.43
N THR A 353 0.28 13.49 10.90
CA THR A 353 0.18 12.19 11.56
C THR A 353 1.00 12.16 12.85
N GLY A 354 2.23 12.69 12.82
CA GLY A 354 3.08 12.87 14.00
C GLY A 354 2.40 13.71 15.07
N LEU A 355 1.80 14.84 14.69
CA LEU A 355 1.04 15.70 15.60
C LEU A 355 -0.14 14.96 16.24
N PHE A 356 -0.93 14.22 15.45
CA PHE A 356 -2.04 13.43 15.99
C PHE A 356 -1.56 12.33 16.94
N VAL A 357 -0.50 11.60 16.58
CA VAL A 357 0.07 10.54 17.44
C VAL A 357 0.60 11.10 18.76
N ALA A 358 1.27 12.26 18.73
CA ALA A 358 1.71 12.95 19.94
C ALA A 358 0.51 13.33 20.83
N TYR A 359 -0.52 13.95 20.24
CA TYR A 359 -1.76 14.27 20.94
C TYR A 359 -2.40 13.01 21.56
N ALA A 360 -2.63 11.97 20.75
CA ALA A 360 -3.27 10.73 21.15
C ALA A 360 -2.50 10.01 22.28
N ALA A 361 -1.17 10.02 22.24
CA ALA A 361 -0.32 9.47 23.29
C ALA A 361 -0.51 10.20 24.63
N THR A 362 -0.52 11.55 24.63
CA THR A 362 -0.73 12.34 25.86
C THR A 362 -2.13 12.19 26.45
N ARG A 363 -3.12 11.81 25.64
CA ARG A 363 -4.51 11.62 26.04
C ARG A 363 -4.89 10.16 26.32
N GLY A 364 -3.95 9.23 26.18
CA GLY A 364 -4.21 7.81 26.39
C GLY A 364 -5.23 7.22 25.40
N LEU A 365 -5.25 7.74 24.16
CA LEU A 365 -6.10 7.24 23.09
C LEU A 365 -5.46 6.07 22.32
N LEU A 366 -4.12 5.93 22.40
CA LEU A 366 -3.39 4.82 21.79
C LEU A 366 -3.58 3.52 22.58
N ASP A 367 -3.62 2.39 21.88
CA ASP A 367 -3.55 1.06 22.49
C ASP A 367 -2.08 0.71 22.78
N ALA A 368 -1.66 0.84 24.03
CA ALA A 368 -0.28 0.58 24.43
C ALA A 368 0.19 -0.86 24.12
N SER A 369 -0.72 -1.84 24.00
CA SER A 369 -0.36 -3.22 23.66
C SER A 369 0.20 -3.35 22.23
N ARG A 370 -0.20 -2.44 21.33
CA ARG A 370 0.31 -2.35 19.95
C ARG A 370 1.72 -1.78 19.85
N PHE A 371 2.20 -1.15 20.93
CA PHE A 371 3.53 -0.55 20.98
C PHE A 371 4.46 -1.30 21.94
N ALA A 372 4.25 -2.60 22.15
CA ALA A 372 5.01 -3.38 23.14
C ALA A 372 6.53 -3.30 22.94
N ALA A 373 7.00 -3.35 21.67
CA ALA A 373 8.41 -3.21 21.31
C ALA A 373 8.95 -1.77 21.42
N HIS A 374 8.07 -0.77 21.50
CA HIS A 374 8.38 0.66 21.53
C HIS A 374 7.83 1.36 22.77
N ARG A 375 7.61 0.60 23.85
CA ARG A 375 6.93 1.10 25.06
C ARG A 375 7.64 2.30 25.68
N GLU A 376 8.98 2.26 25.76
CA GLU A 376 9.77 3.38 26.31
C GLU A 376 9.61 4.66 25.47
N LEU A 377 9.54 4.52 24.15
CA LEU A 377 9.34 5.65 23.24
C LEU A 377 7.92 6.20 23.35
N LEU A 378 6.90 5.33 23.42
CA LEU A 378 5.53 5.74 23.69
C LEU A 378 5.42 6.49 25.04
N ASP A 379 6.07 5.98 26.08
CA ASP A 379 6.14 6.63 27.39
C ASP A 379 6.85 8.00 27.31
N ALA A 380 7.92 8.11 26.52
CA ALA A 380 8.61 9.39 26.30
C ALA A 380 7.72 10.39 25.57
N VAL A 381 7.00 9.99 24.52
CA VAL A 381 6.04 10.85 23.80
C VAL A 381 4.91 11.30 24.73
N SER A 382 4.29 10.38 25.48
CA SER A 382 3.21 10.73 26.42
C SER A 382 3.66 11.70 27.53
N LYS A 383 4.94 11.67 27.93
CA LYS A 383 5.56 12.60 28.89
C LYS A 383 6.14 13.86 28.25
N ARG A 384 5.94 14.06 26.95
CA ARG A 384 6.45 15.19 26.18
C ARG A 384 7.98 15.28 26.08
N GLN A 385 8.66 14.14 26.14
CA GLN A 385 10.11 14.01 26.08
C GLN A 385 10.64 13.58 24.70
N ALA A 386 9.76 13.10 23.81
CA ALA A 386 10.05 12.77 22.42
C ALA A 386 8.89 13.24 21.53
N ARG A 387 9.10 13.41 20.23
CA ARG A 387 8.03 13.84 19.29
C ARG A 387 7.17 12.66 18.82
N GLY A 388 5.96 12.95 18.36
CA GLY A 388 5.08 11.92 17.79
C GLY A 388 5.63 11.31 16.51
N SER A 389 6.27 12.14 15.67
CA SER A 389 6.97 11.74 14.45
C SER A 389 8.10 10.73 14.70
N GLU A 390 8.77 10.79 15.85
CA GLU A 390 9.78 9.79 16.24
C GLU A 390 9.14 8.42 16.51
N LEU A 391 7.99 8.40 17.20
CA LEU A 391 7.23 7.17 17.43
C LEU A 391 6.67 6.62 16.12
N VAL A 392 6.10 7.48 15.28
CA VAL A 392 5.59 7.12 13.94
C VAL A 392 6.70 6.44 13.13
N LYS A 393 7.87 7.09 13.00
CA LYS A 393 8.98 6.58 12.18
C LYS A 393 9.49 5.21 12.65
N ARG A 394 9.45 4.94 13.95
CA ARG A 394 10.01 3.70 14.53
C ARG A 394 9.01 2.57 14.72
N ALA A 395 7.77 2.90 15.08
CA ALA A 395 6.75 1.93 15.48
C ALA A 395 5.65 1.75 14.44
N LEU A 396 5.49 2.69 13.50
CA LEU A 396 4.42 2.68 12.50
C LEU A 396 4.98 2.69 11.07
N PRO A 397 5.89 1.75 10.70
CA PRO A 397 6.54 1.74 9.38
C PRO A 397 5.56 1.46 8.23
N ARG A 398 4.34 0.99 8.53
CA ARG A 398 3.29 0.66 7.56
C ARG A 398 2.08 1.60 7.68
N GLY A 399 2.29 2.79 8.23
CA GLY A 399 1.23 3.74 8.45
C GLY A 399 0.54 3.63 9.80
N LEU A 400 -0.38 4.55 10.03
CA LEU A 400 -1.24 4.59 11.19
C LEU A 400 -2.57 3.90 10.85
N TRP A 401 -2.95 2.92 11.66
CA TRP A 401 -4.21 2.19 11.53
C TRP A 401 -5.13 2.48 12.71
N ASP A 402 -6.42 2.23 12.54
CA ASP A 402 -7.42 2.52 13.57
C ASP A 402 -7.29 1.61 14.79
N ASP A 403 -6.75 0.41 14.64
CA ASP A 403 -6.49 -0.52 15.75
C ASP A 403 -5.25 -0.17 16.59
N HIS A 404 -4.44 0.80 16.17
CA HIS A 404 -3.44 1.46 17.03
C HIS A 404 -4.09 2.37 18.08
N LEU A 405 -5.38 2.73 17.91
CA LEU A 405 -6.18 3.36 18.94
C LEU A 405 -6.81 2.29 19.83
N ARG A 406 -6.98 2.60 21.12
CA ARG A 406 -7.65 1.71 22.06
C ARG A 406 -9.07 1.36 21.60
N ASP A 407 -9.50 0.16 21.94
CA ASP A 407 -10.86 -0.29 21.63
C ASP A 407 -11.87 0.42 22.53
N ALA A 408 -12.51 1.46 22.01
CA ALA A 408 -13.55 2.22 22.68
C ALA A 408 -14.70 2.52 21.70
N PRO A 409 -15.97 2.34 22.10
CA PRO A 409 -17.12 2.52 21.21
C PRO A 409 -17.08 3.87 20.48
N GLY A 410 -17.05 3.83 19.14
CA GLY A 410 -17.06 5.00 18.27
C GLY A 410 -15.71 5.70 18.05
N LEU A 411 -14.66 5.46 18.87
CA LEU A 411 -13.37 6.16 18.77
C LEU A 411 -12.71 5.96 17.40
N ARG A 412 -12.56 4.69 17.01
CA ARG A 412 -11.92 4.30 15.75
C ARG A 412 -12.69 4.79 14.54
N THR A 413 -14.02 4.78 14.60
CA THR A 413 -14.88 5.29 13.52
C THR A 413 -14.78 6.80 13.38
N LEU A 414 -14.77 7.55 14.49
CA LEU A 414 -14.55 9.00 14.42
C LEU A 414 -13.18 9.33 13.83
N ALA A 415 -12.13 8.66 14.31
CA ALA A 415 -10.78 8.87 13.79
C ALA A 415 -10.73 8.59 12.29
N TYR A 416 -11.28 7.45 11.83
CA TYR A 416 -11.35 7.11 10.41
C TYR A 416 -12.01 8.22 9.59
N ARG A 417 -13.21 8.68 10.00
CA ARG A 417 -13.91 9.76 9.27
C ARG A 417 -13.13 11.05 9.22
N TRP A 418 -12.46 11.40 10.32
CA TRP A 418 -11.68 12.62 10.44
C TRP A 418 -10.42 12.62 9.56
N PHE A 419 -9.73 11.48 9.45
CA PHE A 419 -8.61 11.32 8.53
C PHE A 419 -9.06 11.33 7.06
N HIS A 420 -10.23 10.75 6.76
CA HIS A 420 -10.70 10.53 5.38
C HIS A 420 -11.70 11.56 4.83
N ASN A 421 -11.83 12.74 5.46
CA ASN A 421 -12.75 13.81 5.03
C ASN A 421 -14.21 13.33 4.87
N MET A 422 -14.73 12.63 5.87
CA MET A 422 -16.10 12.09 5.86
C MET A 422 -16.98 12.80 6.89
N ASN A 423 -18.27 12.96 6.58
CA ASN A 423 -19.28 13.59 7.46
C ASN A 423 -18.91 14.99 7.95
N GLY A 424 -18.23 15.77 7.10
CA GLY A 424 -17.76 17.11 7.47
C GLY A 424 -16.64 17.12 8.51
N LEU A 425 -15.99 15.98 8.74
CA LEU A 425 -14.82 15.84 9.60
C LEU A 425 -13.59 15.76 8.72
N TRP A 426 -12.66 16.70 8.86
CA TRP A 426 -11.42 16.67 8.08
C TRP A 426 -10.25 17.23 8.87
N MET A 427 -9.25 16.38 9.12
CA MET A 427 -8.03 16.74 9.81
C MET A 427 -7.36 17.96 9.20
N THR A 428 -7.20 18.01 7.88
CA THR A 428 -6.53 19.13 7.20
C THR A 428 -7.31 20.45 7.36
N ALA A 429 -8.65 20.42 7.36
CA ALA A 429 -9.44 21.62 7.62
C ALA A 429 -9.29 22.11 9.06
N ASP A 430 -9.41 21.19 10.02
CA ASP A 430 -9.26 21.48 11.45
C ASP A 430 -7.86 22.04 11.75
N LEU A 431 -6.80 21.44 11.20
CA LEU A 431 -5.42 21.93 11.40
C LEU A 431 -5.17 23.28 10.71
N LYS A 432 -5.78 23.56 9.56
CA LYS A 432 -5.72 24.88 8.92
C LYS A 432 -6.37 25.97 9.75
N GLU A 433 -7.48 25.66 10.43
CA GLU A 433 -8.15 26.59 11.34
C GLU A 433 -7.24 26.92 12.54
N MET A 434 -6.55 25.92 13.09
CA MET A 434 -5.76 26.09 14.32
C MET A 434 -4.35 26.65 14.09
N LEU A 435 -3.69 26.22 13.01
CA LEU A 435 -2.29 26.54 12.73
C LEU A 435 -2.12 27.61 11.65
N GLY A 436 -3.22 27.99 10.98
CA GLY A 436 -3.19 28.78 9.77
C GLY A 436 -2.94 27.92 8.53
N LYS A 437 -3.00 28.56 7.36
CA LYS A 437 -2.85 27.90 6.06
C LYS A 437 -1.70 28.48 5.23
N ARG A 438 -1.10 27.65 4.40
CA ARG A 438 -0.13 28.02 3.35
C ARG A 438 -0.49 27.37 2.02
N ALA A 439 -0.01 27.95 0.93
CA ALA A 439 -0.09 27.30 -0.37
C ALA A 439 0.80 26.04 -0.35
N GLY A 440 0.20 24.88 -0.60
CA GLY A 440 0.92 23.63 -0.81
C GLY A 440 1.54 23.57 -2.21
N PRO A 441 2.46 22.62 -2.44
CA PRO A 441 3.18 22.46 -3.70
C PRO A 441 2.27 22.15 -4.90
N PHE A 442 1.06 21.63 -4.65
CA PHE A 442 0.09 21.23 -5.69
C PHE A 442 -1.12 22.17 -5.78
N GLY A 443 -0.98 23.42 -5.35
CA GLY A 443 -2.00 24.45 -5.52
C GLY A 443 -3.21 24.38 -4.58
N HIS A 444 -3.21 23.44 -3.62
CA HIS A 444 -4.19 23.38 -2.54
C HIS A 444 -3.62 23.97 -1.24
N ASP A 445 -4.50 24.47 -0.36
CA ASP A 445 -4.10 25.00 0.95
C ASP A 445 -3.79 23.86 1.93
N GLU A 446 -2.62 23.94 2.57
CA GLU A 446 -2.12 23.04 3.63
C GLU A 446 -2.02 23.76 4.98
N PRO A 447 -2.06 23.05 6.12
CA PRO A 447 -1.78 23.67 7.42
C PRO A 447 -0.33 24.16 7.50
N VAL A 448 -0.09 25.27 8.22
CA VAL A 448 1.28 25.72 8.53
C VAL A 448 1.85 24.83 9.63
N LEU A 449 2.41 23.69 9.22
CA LEU A 449 3.00 22.70 10.10
C LEU A 449 4.22 22.07 9.44
N ASP A 450 5.43 22.48 9.85
CA ASP A 450 6.69 21.90 9.37
C ASP A 450 7.21 20.79 10.26
N GLU A 451 6.91 20.87 11.56
CA GLU A 451 7.29 19.89 12.57
C GLU A 451 6.17 19.69 13.59
N ASP A 452 6.04 18.48 14.13
CA ASP A 452 5.08 18.14 15.19
C ASP A 452 5.58 18.58 16.58
N THR A 453 5.97 19.85 16.68
CA THR A 453 6.44 20.43 17.94
C THR A 453 5.34 20.40 19.01
N TRP A 454 5.77 20.39 20.27
CA TRP A 454 4.87 20.45 21.41
C TRP A 454 4.01 21.72 21.45
N ASP A 455 4.50 22.84 20.91
CA ASP A 455 3.72 24.07 20.73
C ASP A 455 2.61 23.90 19.68
N ALA A 456 2.89 23.19 18.57
CA ALA A 456 1.89 22.89 17.55
C ALA A 456 0.82 21.93 18.10
N VAL A 457 1.23 20.91 18.87
CA VAL A 457 0.32 20.01 19.57
C VAL A 457 -0.58 20.78 20.55
N ASP A 458 -0.01 21.67 21.36
CA ASP A 458 -0.78 22.48 22.32
C ASP A 458 -1.74 23.45 21.62
N LYS A 459 -1.37 24.00 20.46
CA LYS A 459 -2.27 24.83 19.65
C LYS A 459 -3.43 24.03 19.09
N ALA A 460 -3.20 22.80 18.61
CA ALA A 460 -4.26 21.95 18.06
C ALA A 460 -5.14 21.32 19.16
N ALA A 461 -4.58 21.09 20.36
CA ALA A 461 -5.21 20.34 21.43
C ALA A 461 -6.64 20.80 21.80
N PRO A 462 -6.99 22.09 21.91
CA PRO A 462 -8.36 22.49 22.26
C PRO A 462 -9.42 21.99 21.28
N LEU A 463 -9.12 22.01 19.98
CA LEU A 463 -10.04 21.51 18.95
C LEU A 463 -10.10 19.98 18.97
N LEU A 464 -8.95 19.32 19.11
CA LEU A 464 -8.89 17.86 19.20
C LEU A 464 -9.58 17.34 20.47
N ASP A 465 -9.41 18.04 21.61
CA ASP A 465 -10.06 17.70 22.86
C ASP A 465 -11.58 17.81 22.71
N LYS A 466 -12.08 18.80 21.95
CA LYS A 466 -13.50 18.92 21.59
C LYS A 466 -13.95 17.77 20.68
N ARG A 467 -13.17 17.39 19.66
CA ARG A 467 -13.50 16.29 18.74
C ARG A 467 -13.55 14.94 19.46
N PHE A 468 -12.58 14.68 20.34
CA PHE A 468 -12.39 13.40 21.00
C PHE A 468 -12.90 13.36 22.45
N ALA A 469 -13.67 14.37 22.88
CA ALA A 469 -14.12 14.56 24.26
C ALA A 469 -14.74 13.31 24.89
N ALA A 470 -15.51 12.54 24.12
CA ALA A 470 -16.18 11.33 24.59
C ALA A 470 -15.22 10.21 25.04
N TRP A 471 -13.95 10.25 24.61
CA TRP A 471 -12.94 9.25 24.91
C TRP A 471 -11.76 9.81 25.70
N LEU A 472 -11.83 11.03 26.20
CA LEU A 472 -10.76 11.53 27.07
C LEU A 472 -10.94 11.00 28.50
N PRO A 473 -9.84 10.70 29.22
CA PRO A 473 -9.90 10.44 30.65
C PRO A 473 -10.59 11.61 31.36
N LYS A 474 -11.53 11.30 32.26
CA LYS A 474 -12.22 12.31 33.07
C LYS A 474 -11.36 12.84 34.19
#